data_AF-A0A2U3AN05-F1
#
_entry.id   AF-A0A2U3AN05-F1
#
_cell.length_a   1.000
_cell.length_b   1.000
_cell.length_c   1.000
_cell.angle_alpha   90.00
_cell.angle_beta   90.00
_cell.angle_gamma   90.00
#
_symmetry.space_group_name_H-M   'P 1'
#
loop_
_entity.id
_entity.type
_entity.pdbx_description
1 polymer ?
#
loop_
_entity_poly.entity_id
_entity_poly.type
_entity_poly.pdbx_seq_one_letter_code
_entity_poly.pdbx_strand_id
1 'polypeptide(L)' 'MENYKEGYEIYRQACENYGLESMTYYLYLKYLTEEQLHAYDAHSKKNYLDAR' A
#
# COMPACT_ATOMS: atom_id res chain seq x y z
N MET A 1 5.00 -10.25 0.57
CA MET A 1 3.95 -9.54 -0.19
C MET A 1 2.61 -9.41 0.56
N GLU A 2 2.45 -9.97 1.77
CA GLU A 2 1.19 -9.81 2.53
C GLU A 2 0.97 -8.38 3.05
N ASN A 3 2.05 -7.62 3.24
CA ASN A 3 2.02 -6.29 3.87
C ASN A 3 1.34 -5.20 3.00
N TYR A 4 1.32 -5.34 1.68
CA TYR A 4 0.75 -4.31 0.79
C TYR A 4 -0.78 -4.32 0.68
N LYS A 5 -1.45 -5.32 1.28
CA LYS A 5 -2.92 -5.42 1.27
C LYS A 5 -3.58 -4.25 2.01
N GLU A 6 -3.01 -3.82 3.12
CA GLU A 6 -3.55 -2.69 3.90
C GLU A 6 -3.52 -1.39 3.08
N GLY A 7 -2.39 -1.12 2.41
CA GLY A 7 -2.27 0.03 1.52
C GLY A 7 -3.29 -0.01 0.37
N TYR A 8 -3.55 -1.20 -0.17
CA TYR A 8 -4.55 -1.37 -1.22
C TYR A 8 -5.98 -1.13 -0.73
N GLU A 9 -6.35 -1.60 0.48
CA GLU A 9 -7.69 -1.34 1.02
C GLU A 9 -7.90 0.16 1.30
N ILE A 10 -6.87 0.86 1.80
CA ILE A 10 -6.91 2.31 1.97
C ILE A 10 -7.13 3.02 0.62
N TYR A 11 -6.38 2.61 -0.41
CA TYR A 11 -6.55 3.12 -1.78
C TYR A 11 -7.98 2.87 -2.28
N ARG A 12 -8.51 1.65 -2.08
CA ARG A 12 -9.84 1.27 -2.56
C ARG A 12 -10.95 2.09 -1.88
N GLN A 13 -10.86 2.27 -0.57
CA GLN A 13 -11.80 3.12 0.18
C GLN A 13 -11.73 4.58 -0.26
N ALA A 14 -10.53 5.10 -0.56
CA ALA A 14 -10.40 6.44 -1.11
C ALA A 14 -11.10 6.56 -2.46
N CYS A 15 -10.90 5.59 -3.38
CA CYS A 15 -11.61 5.55 -4.66
C CYS A 15 -13.14 5.58 -4.46
N GLU A 16 -13.69 4.73 -3.59
CA GLU A 16 -15.12 4.70 -3.28
C GLU A 16 -15.64 6.04 -2.74
N ASN A 17 -14.90 6.67 -1.82
CA ASN A 17 -15.28 7.97 -1.22
C ASN A 17 -15.33 9.11 -2.25
N TYR A 18 -14.54 9.02 -3.32
CA TYR A 18 -14.54 9.99 -4.41
C TYR A 18 -15.40 9.56 -5.61
N GLY A 19 -16.13 8.45 -5.53
CA GLY A 19 -16.94 7.92 -6.62
C GLY A 19 -16.13 7.41 -7.82
N LEU A 20 -14.89 7.01 -7.58
CA LEU A 20 -13.96 6.49 -8.58
C LEU A 20 -13.91 4.97 -8.53
N GLU A 21 -13.71 4.34 -9.68
CA GLU A 21 -13.41 2.91 -9.74
C GLU A 21 -11.95 2.67 -9.38
N SER A 22 -11.71 1.76 -8.43
CA SER A 22 -10.37 1.32 -8.06
C SER A 22 -9.80 0.35 -9.09
N MET A 23 -8.51 0.45 -9.40
CA MET A 23 -7.82 -0.56 -10.20
C MET A 23 -7.62 -1.88 -9.44
N THR A 24 -7.30 -2.97 -10.16
CA THR A 24 -7.03 -4.27 -9.53
C THR A 24 -5.76 -4.24 -8.66
N TYR A 25 -5.69 -5.09 -7.64
CA TYR A 25 -4.54 -5.20 -6.75
C TYR A 25 -3.21 -5.42 -7.48
N TYR A 26 -3.22 -6.22 -8.56
CA TYR A 26 -2.03 -6.43 -9.38
C TYR A 26 -1.53 -5.12 -10.04
N LEU A 27 -2.45 -4.32 -10.59
CA LEU A 27 -2.09 -3.03 -11.19
C LEU A 27 -1.64 -2.02 -10.14
N TYR A 28 -2.31 -2.00 -8.99
CA TYR A 28 -1.90 -1.17 -7.86
C TYR A 28 -0.43 -1.44 -7.50
N LEU A 29 -0.05 -2.70 -7.30
CA LEU A 29 1.33 -3.08 -7.01
C LEU A 29 2.30 -2.72 -8.15
N LYS A 30 1.88 -2.91 -9.40
CA LYS A 30 2.70 -2.60 -10.58
C LYS A 30 2.99 -1.10 -10.71
N TYR A 31 2.06 -0.24 -10.28
CA TYR A 31 2.20 1.21 -10.39
C TYR A 31 2.76 1.87 -9.13
N LEU A 32 3.03 1.12 -8.06
CA LEU A 32 3.84 1.64 -6.96
C LEU A 32 5.24 1.97 -7.50
N THR A 33 5.65 3.22 -7.29
CA THR A 33 7.02 3.64 -7.59
C THR A 33 8.01 2.97 -6.64
N GLU A 34 9.27 2.83 -7.06
CA GLU A 34 10.33 2.31 -6.17
C GLU A 34 10.44 3.14 -4.88
N GLU A 35 10.23 4.46 -4.95
CA GLU A 35 10.18 5.32 -3.77
C GLU A 35 9.04 4.98 -2.82
N GLN A 36 7.84 4.67 -3.34
CA GLN A 36 6.70 4.25 -2.53
C GLN A 36 6.90 2.87 -1.90
N LEU A 37 7.52 1.95 -2.64
CA LEU A 37 7.91 0.63 -2.10
C LEU A 37 8.97 0.77 -1.01
N HIS A 38 9.99 1.60 -1.24
CA HIS A 38 11.05 1.86 -0.26
C HIS A 38 10.52 2.57 0.99
N ALA A 39 9.62 3.55 0.85
CA ALA A 39 8.98 4.22 1.96
C ALA A 39 8.16 3.24 2.81
N TYR A 40 7.43 2.34 2.16
CA TYR A 40 6.68 1.28 2.83
C TYR A 40 7.61 0.30 3.56
N ASP A 41 8.66 -0.20 2.90
CA ASP A 41 9.61 -1.13 3.49
C ASP A 41 10.39 -0.52 4.68
N ALA A 42 10.73 0.76 4.60
CA ALA A 42 11.34 1.50 5.71
C ALA A 42 10.40 1.63 6.91
N HIS A 43 9.11 1.91 6.67
CA HIS A 43 8.09 1.97 7.71
C HIS A 43 7.83 0.58 8.33
N SER A 44 7.73 -0.45 7.50
CA SER A 44 7.56 -1.85 7.92
C SER A 44 8.74 -2.34 8.77
N LYS A 45 9.99 -2.03 8.38
CA LYS A 45 11.19 -2.33 9.18
C LYS A 45 11.22 -1.59 10.52
N LYS A 46 10.75 -0.34 10.56
CA LYS A 46 10.64 0.43 11.81
C LYS A 46 9.67 -0.24 12.78
N ASN A 47 8.48 -0.63 12.31
CA ASN A 47 7.48 -1.31 13.15
C ASN A 47 7.96 -2.68 13.67
N TYR A 48 8.82 -3.39 12.92
CA TYR A 48 9.40 -4.65 13.38
C TYR A 48 10.47 -4.47 14.48
N LEU A 49 11.21 -3.34 14.45
CA LEU A 49 12.21 -3.00 15.47
C LEU A 49 11.57 -2.46 16.74
N ASP A 50 10.47 -1.70 16.62
CA ASP A 50 9.71 -1.17 17.77
C ASP A 50 8.89 -2.26 18.51
N ALA A 51 8.66 -3.42 17.87
CA ALA A 51 7.93 -4.56 18.43
C ALA A 51 8.81 -5.61 19.14
N ARG A 52 10.13 -5.38 19.25
CA ARG A 52 11.12 -6.28 19.85
C ARG A 52 11.66 -5.73 21.18
#